data_AF-A0A559M3R2-F1
#
_entry.id   AF-A0A559M3R2-F1
#
_cell.length_a   1.000
_cell.length_b   1.000
_cell.length_c   1.000
_cell.angle_alpha   90.00
_cell.angle_beta   90.00
_cell.angle_gamma   90.00
#
_symmetry.space_group_name_H-M   'P 1'
#
loop_
_entity.id
_entity.type
_entity.pdbx_description
1 polymer ?
#
loop_
_entity_poly.entity_id
_entity_poly.type
_entity_poly.pdbx_seq_one_letter_code
_entity_poly.pdbx_strand_id
1 'polypeptide(L)'
;LFSKLTSPAAPPSETPKTLGQDREVSTIPRASPVNNEAGAKPANSEKESGVSASGNWVYPSEKMFFEAMKRKGYSSEARDMKTIVPIHNAVNERAWKEIKEWERPWGAEQKCDPLVSMSEIYTNGIADVEDRDYIPSLDYRQR
;
A
#
# COMPACT_ATOMS: atom_id res chain seq x y z
N LEU A 1 -20.97 -61.62 16.86
CA LEU A 1 -21.27 -60.44 17.71
C LEU A 1 -20.19 -59.39 17.46
N PHE A 2 -20.34 -58.54 16.45
CA PHE A 2 -19.39 -57.44 16.20
C PHE A 2 -19.98 -56.15 16.79
N SER A 3 -19.41 -55.70 17.89
CA SER A 3 -19.77 -54.44 18.55
C SER A 3 -19.28 -53.27 17.71
N LYS A 4 -20.21 -52.42 17.27
CA LYS A 4 -19.90 -51.14 16.61
C LYS A 4 -19.25 -50.21 17.64
N LEU A 5 -17.99 -49.85 17.41
CA LEU A 5 -17.35 -48.75 18.13
C LEU A 5 -17.93 -47.44 17.60
N THR A 6 -18.79 -46.81 18.38
CA THR A 6 -19.21 -45.43 18.16
C THR A 6 -18.06 -44.52 18.57
N SER A 7 -17.50 -43.80 17.60
CA SER A 7 -16.51 -42.76 17.87
C SER A 7 -17.23 -41.56 18.47
N PRO A 8 -16.77 -40.98 19.59
CA PRO A 8 -17.36 -39.76 20.11
C PRO A 8 -17.12 -38.62 19.12
N ALA A 9 -18.20 -37.93 18.75
CA ALA A 9 -18.13 -36.73 17.94
C ALA A 9 -17.22 -35.69 18.62
N ALA A 10 -16.26 -35.16 17.85
CA ALA A 10 -15.44 -34.03 18.29
C ALA A 10 -16.35 -32.87 18.72
N PRO A 11 -15.98 -32.10 19.77
CA PRO A 11 -16.72 -30.91 20.15
C PRO A 11 -16.78 -29.94 18.96
N PRO A 12 -17.86 -29.17 18.81
CA PRO A 12 -17.97 -28.19 17.74
C PRO A 12 -16.78 -27.23 17.83
N SER A 13 -15.94 -27.21 16.80
CA SER A 13 -14.91 -26.19 16.62
C SER A 13 -15.50 -24.83 16.90
N GLU A 14 -14.98 -24.16 17.92
CA GLU A 14 -15.25 -22.76 18.18
C GLU A 14 -14.89 -21.97 16.93
N THR A 15 -15.90 -21.62 16.15
CA THR A 15 -15.77 -20.67 15.07
C THR A 15 -15.27 -19.35 15.67
N PRO A 16 -14.14 -18.76 15.25
CA PRO A 16 -13.85 -17.38 15.56
C PRO A 16 -14.85 -16.54 14.76
N LYS A 17 -16.03 -16.31 15.35
CA LYS A 17 -17.20 -15.71 14.69
C LYS A 17 -17.08 -14.20 14.51
N THR A 18 -15.92 -13.60 14.76
CA THR A 18 -15.77 -12.14 14.68
C THR A 18 -14.40 -11.78 14.13
N LEU A 19 -14.36 -11.56 12.82
CA LEU A 19 -13.23 -10.87 12.17
C LEU A 19 -13.09 -9.47 12.79
N GLY A 20 -11.84 -9.06 13.07
CA GLY A 20 -11.55 -7.72 13.57
C GLY A 20 -12.09 -6.64 12.62
N GLN A 21 -12.72 -5.62 13.19
CA GLN A 21 -13.20 -4.44 12.45
C GLN A 21 -12.30 -3.23 12.66
N ASP A 22 -11.36 -3.32 13.60
CA ASP A 22 -10.40 -2.27 13.90
C ASP A 22 -9.50 -2.01 12.69
N ARG A 23 -9.13 -0.75 12.54
CA ARG A 23 -8.29 -0.26 11.45
C ARG A 23 -7.06 0.42 12.02
N GLU A 24 -5.94 0.26 11.34
CA GLU A 24 -4.65 0.82 11.73
C GLU A 24 -4.24 1.94 10.77
N VAL A 25 -3.70 3.03 11.32
CA VAL A 25 -3.15 4.14 10.53
C VAL A 25 -1.69 3.81 10.22
N SER A 26 -1.31 3.86 8.95
CA SER A 26 0.04 3.56 8.48
C SER A 26 1.02 4.70 8.77
N THR A 27 2.32 4.45 8.57
CA THR A 27 3.33 5.53 8.51
C THR A 27 3.52 6.10 7.10
N ILE A 28 2.76 5.59 6.14
CA ILE A 28 2.85 5.95 4.72
C ILE A 28 1.98 7.18 4.45
N PRO A 29 2.56 8.32 4.05
CA PRO A 29 1.79 9.51 3.71
C PRO A 29 1.02 9.28 2.41
N ARG A 30 -0.15 9.92 2.28
CA ARG A 30 -0.84 9.99 0.99
C ARG A 30 -0.21 11.07 0.12
N ALA A 31 -0.13 10.82 -1.18
CA ALA A 31 0.44 11.77 -2.15
C ALA A 31 -0.40 13.05 -2.30
N SER A 32 -1.70 12.99 -2.02
CA SER A 32 -2.59 14.15 -2.01
C SER A 32 -3.32 14.29 -0.67
N PRO A 33 -3.45 15.52 -0.15
CA PRO A 33 -4.33 15.77 0.99
C PRO A 33 -5.77 15.48 0.54
N VAL A 34 -6.38 14.51 1.20
CA VAL A 34 -7.82 14.29 1.14
C VAL A 34 -8.45 15.40 1.99
N ASN A 35 -8.74 16.52 1.35
CA ASN A 35 -9.63 17.50 1.94
C ASN A 35 -10.99 16.80 2.12
N ASN A 36 -11.65 16.99 3.26
CA ASN A 36 -13.05 16.56 3.50
C ASN A 36 -14.05 17.18 2.49
N GLU A 37 -13.56 18.03 1.58
CA GLU A 37 -14.26 18.55 0.41
C GLU A 37 -14.52 17.40 -0.58
N ALA A 38 -15.80 17.06 -0.73
CA ALA A 38 -16.30 16.01 -1.60
C ALA A 38 -15.76 16.13 -3.05
N GLY A 39 -14.73 15.37 -3.41
CA GLY A 39 -14.24 15.42 -4.79
C GLY A 39 -12.98 14.64 -5.14
N ALA A 40 -12.13 14.29 -4.19
CA ALA A 40 -10.97 13.44 -4.49
C ALA A 40 -11.45 12.00 -4.77
N LYS A 41 -11.84 11.72 -6.02
CA LYS A 41 -11.97 10.34 -6.50
C LYS A 41 -10.59 9.70 -6.30
N PRO A 42 -10.47 8.59 -5.57
CA PRO A 42 -9.18 7.95 -5.44
C PRO A 42 -8.73 7.49 -6.81
N ALA A 43 -7.41 7.50 -7.04
CA ALA A 43 -6.82 7.25 -8.36
C ALA A 43 -7.26 5.90 -8.98
N ASN A 44 -7.72 4.96 -8.16
CA ASN A 44 -8.21 3.64 -8.57
C ASN A 44 -9.73 3.56 -8.84
N SER A 45 -10.48 4.67 -8.84
CA SER A 45 -11.96 4.67 -9.02
C SER A 45 -12.74 3.88 -7.97
N GLU A 46 -12.13 3.56 -6.84
CA GLU A 46 -12.76 2.80 -5.75
C GLU A 46 -13.39 3.74 -4.70
N LYS A 47 -14.16 3.20 -3.76
CA LYS A 47 -14.66 4.01 -2.64
C LYS A 47 -13.54 4.14 -1.60
N GLU A 48 -13.03 5.35 -1.41
CA GLU A 48 -12.00 5.64 -0.42
C GLU A 48 -12.46 5.21 0.97
N SER A 49 -11.70 4.31 1.60
CA SER A 49 -11.99 3.83 2.93
C SER A 49 -11.34 4.74 3.97
N GLY A 50 -11.96 5.88 4.27
CA GLY A 50 -11.61 6.74 5.41
C GLY A 50 -10.30 7.52 5.27
N VAL A 51 -10.31 8.73 5.85
CA VAL A 51 -9.17 9.66 5.87
C VAL A 51 -8.61 9.70 7.28
N SER A 52 -7.30 9.47 7.45
CA SER A 52 -6.63 9.74 8.73
C SER A 52 -6.50 11.24 8.93
N ALA A 53 -6.68 11.73 10.16
CA ALA A 53 -6.40 13.12 10.53
C ALA A 53 -4.92 13.50 10.27
N SER A 54 -4.00 12.53 10.28
CA SER A 54 -2.59 12.74 9.95
C SER A 54 -2.30 12.80 8.44
N GLY A 55 -3.27 12.51 7.58
CA GLY A 55 -3.06 12.40 6.14
C GLY A 55 -2.37 11.10 5.68
N ASN A 56 -2.14 10.15 6.58
CA ASN A 56 -1.59 8.84 6.25
C ASN A 56 -2.65 7.88 5.72
N TRP A 57 -2.20 6.82 5.05
CA TRP A 57 -3.08 5.72 4.67
C TRP A 57 -3.66 5.01 5.91
N VAL A 58 -4.89 4.51 5.77
CA VAL A 58 -5.54 3.70 6.80
C VAL A 58 -5.76 2.30 6.25
N TYR A 59 -5.11 1.30 6.84
CA TYR A 59 -5.26 -0.08 6.40
C TYR A 59 -6.71 -0.57 6.56
N PRO A 60 -7.18 -1.48 5.68
CA PRO A 60 -8.48 -2.12 5.85
C PRO A 60 -8.45 -3.03 7.09
N SER A 61 -9.61 -3.19 7.74
CA SER A 61 -9.74 -4.17 8.82
C SER A 61 -9.74 -5.60 8.26
N GLU A 62 -9.55 -6.59 9.13
CA GLU A 62 -9.62 -8.01 8.76
C GLU A 62 -10.91 -8.35 8.02
N LYS A 63 -12.05 -7.84 8.51
CA LYS A 63 -13.35 -8.00 7.86
C LYS A 63 -13.36 -7.42 6.45
N MET A 64 -12.87 -6.19 6.28
CA MET A 64 -12.82 -5.53 4.97
C MET A 64 -11.92 -6.28 3.99
N PHE A 65 -10.75 -6.75 4.45
CA PHE A 65 -9.81 -7.51 3.65
C PHE A 65 -10.41 -8.86 3.20
N PHE A 66 -11.03 -9.58 4.13
CA PHE A 66 -11.75 -10.83 3.85
C PHE A 66 -12.88 -10.64 2.83
N GLU A 67 -13.73 -9.63 3.02
CA GLU A 67 -14.82 -9.32 2.08
C GLU A 67 -14.31 -8.93 0.70
N ALA A 68 -13.18 -8.21 0.62
CA ALA A 68 -12.52 -7.88 -0.65
C ALA A 68 -12.01 -9.14 -1.36
N MET A 69 -11.36 -10.07 -0.65
CA MET A 69 -10.91 -11.34 -1.21
C MET A 69 -12.07 -12.21 -1.69
N LYS A 70 -13.15 -12.28 -0.90
CA LYS A 70 -14.35 -13.04 -1.27
C LYS A 70 -15.00 -12.49 -2.55
N ARG A 71 -15.09 -11.16 -2.71
CA ARG A 71 -15.60 -10.53 -3.94
C ARG A 71 -14.77 -10.86 -5.18
N LYS A 72 -13.46 -11.07 -4.99
CA LYS A 72 -12.54 -11.49 -6.07
C LYS A 72 -12.56 -13.00 -6.34
N GLY A 73 -13.38 -13.77 -5.63
CA GLY A 73 -13.52 -15.20 -5.83
C GLY A 73 -12.45 -16.06 -5.13
N TYR A 74 -11.66 -15.49 -4.21
CA TYR A 74 -10.67 -16.25 -3.46
C TYR A 74 -11.32 -17.03 -2.31
N SER A 75 -10.98 -18.31 -2.18
CA SER A 75 -11.37 -19.19 -1.07
C SER A 75 -10.48 -18.96 0.16
N SER A 76 -10.55 -17.76 0.74
CA SER A 76 -9.85 -17.43 1.99
C SER A 76 -10.67 -17.88 3.20
N GLU A 77 -10.00 -18.29 4.28
CA GLU A 77 -10.66 -18.65 5.53
C GLU A 77 -10.62 -17.47 6.51
N ALA A 78 -11.73 -17.23 7.22
CA ALA A 78 -11.82 -16.12 8.17
C ALA A 78 -10.77 -16.21 9.30
N ARG A 79 -10.42 -17.43 9.74
CA ARG A 79 -9.42 -17.66 10.79
C ARG A 79 -8.02 -17.18 10.40
N ASP A 80 -7.70 -17.17 9.11
CA ASP A 80 -6.36 -16.81 8.64
C ASP A 80 -6.14 -15.30 8.68
N MET A 81 -7.22 -14.50 8.70
CA MET A 81 -7.13 -13.04 8.60
C MET A 81 -6.35 -12.42 9.76
N LYS A 82 -6.47 -13.02 10.95
CA LYS A 82 -5.74 -12.60 12.16
C LYS A 82 -4.23 -12.75 12.04
N THR A 83 -3.76 -13.58 11.11
CA THR A 83 -2.33 -13.78 10.82
C THR A 83 -1.93 -13.04 9.56
N ILE A 84 -2.72 -13.17 8.50
CA ILE A 84 -2.43 -12.65 7.17
C ILE A 84 -2.39 -11.12 7.17
N VAL A 85 -3.39 -10.44 7.74
CA VAL A 85 -3.50 -8.97 7.67
C VAL A 85 -2.34 -8.27 8.38
N PRO A 86 -1.96 -8.63 9.62
CA PRO A 86 -0.79 -8.04 10.28
C PRO A 86 0.51 -8.25 9.50
N ILE A 87 0.70 -9.42 8.86
CA ILE A 87 1.87 -9.69 8.02
C ILE A 87 1.90 -8.75 6.80
N HIS A 88 0.77 -8.59 6.10
CA HIS A 88 0.70 -7.67 4.96
C HIS A 88 1.00 -6.23 5.36
N ASN A 89 0.43 -5.76 6.47
CA ASN A 89 0.70 -4.41 6.98
C ASN A 89 2.19 -4.24 7.30
N ALA A 90 2.79 -5.21 8.00
CA ALA A 90 4.21 -5.17 8.34
C ALA A 90 5.12 -5.18 7.10
N VAL A 91 4.77 -5.96 6.07
CA VAL A 91 5.51 -5.97 4.79
C VAL A 91 5.42 -4.61 4.10
N ASN A 92 4.25 -3.99 4.08
CA ASN A 92 4.07 -2.66 3.49
C ASN A 92 4.88 -1.58 4.25
N GLU A 93 4.84 -1.60 5.58
CA GLU A 93 5.60 -0.67 6.41
C GLU A 93 7.12 -0.83 6.25
N ARG A 94 7.58 -2.09 6.15
CA ARG A 94 8.99 -2.37 5.85
C ARG A 94 9.38 -1.87 4.47
N ALA A 95 8.57 -2.16 3.44
CA ALA A 95 8.82 -1.69 2.09
C ALA A 95 8.89 -0.16 2.04
N TRP A 96 8.01 0.53 2.76
CA TRP A 96 8.05 1.99 2.86
C TRP A 96 9.35 2.51 3.49
N LYS A 97 9.83 1.86 4.54
CA LYS A 97 11.13 2.19 5.14
C LYS A 97 12.26 2.03 4.12
N GLU A 98 12.28 0.92 3.39
CA GLU A 98 13.30 0.63 2.38
C GLU A 98 13.26 1.64 1.22
N ILE A 99 12.07 2.06 0.79
CA ILE A 99 11.90 3.14 -0.20
C ILE A 99 12.54 4.44 0.30
N LYS A 100 12.22 4.89 1.51
CA LYS A 100 12.82 6.11 2.07
C LYS A 100 14.34 6.03 2.16
N GLU A 101 14.88 4.88 2.53
CA GLU A 101 16.32 4.65 2.58
C GLU A 101 16.97 4.71 1.19
N TRP A 102 16.29 4.16 0.18
CA TRP A 102 16.71 4.20 -1.22
C TRP A 102 16.63 5.61 -1.83
N GLU A 103 15.61 6.40 -1.49
CA GLU A 103 15.41 7.78 -1.98
C GLU A 103 16.30 8.80 -1.28
N ARG A 104 16.81 8.50 -0.08
CA ARG A 104 17.64 9.41 0.74
C ARG A 104 18.77 10.12 -0.03
N PRO A 105 19.62 9.45 -0.84
CA PRO A 105 20.67 10.14 -1.60
C PRO A 105 20.15 11.02 -2.74
N TRP A 106 18.88 10.85 -3.15
CA TRP A 106 18.26 11.58 -4.27
C TRP A 106 17.43 12.79 -3.81
N GLY A 107 17.57 13.20 -2.55
CA GLY A 107 16.88 14.38 -2.04
C GLY A 107 15.47 14.12 -1.49
N ALA A 108 15.21 12.92 -0.94
CA ALA A 108 13.95 12.60 -0.25
C ALA A 108 13.53 13.61 0.86
N GLU A 109 14.50 14.38 1.38
CA GLU A 109 14.30 15.38 2.43
C GLU A 109 14.22 16.82 1.89
N GLN A 110 14.50 17.02 0.60
CA GLN A 110 14.23 18.30 -0.05
C GLN A 110 12.71 18.41 -0.17
N LYS A 111 12.12 19.35 0.59
CA LYS A 111 10.79 19.88 0.27
C LYS A 111 10.79 20.13 -1.22
N CYS A 112 9.98 19.38 -1.97
CA CYS A 112 9.67 19.76 -3.34
C CYS A 112 8.97 21.11 -3.24
N ASP A 113 9.73 22.20 -3.41
CA ASP A 113 9.15 23.50 -3.63
C ASP A 113 8.28 23.35 -4.89
N PRO A 114 6.97 23.67 -4.79
CA PRO A 114 6.14 23.59 -5.96
C PRO A 114 6.62 24.68 -6.90
N LEU A 115 7.11 24.23 -8.06
CA LEU A 115 7.44 25.03 -9.24
C LEU A 115 8.86 25.63 -9.26
N VAL A 116 9.86 24.80 -9.50
CA VAL A 116 10.91 25.21 -10.45
C VAL A 116 10.49 24.66 -11.81
N SER A 117 10.12 25.56 -12.71
CA SER A 117 9.78 25.25 -14.08
C SER A 117 10.96 24.52 -14.74
N MET A 118 10.68 23.47 -15.53
CA MET A 118 11.68 22.75 -16.33
C MET A 118 12.49 23.66 -17.27
N SER A 119 12.06 24.92 -17.44
CA SER A 119 12.77 25.95 -18.20
C SER A 119 13.98 26.55 -17.48
N GLU A 120 14.04 26.57 -16.13
CA GLU A 120 15.10 27.30 -15.40
C GLU A 120 16.40 26.49 -15.22
N ILE A 121 16.32 25.17 -15.23
CA ILE A 121 17.53 24.32 -15.24
C ILE A 121 18.31 24.40 -16.56
N TYR A 122 17.66 24.77 -17.68
CA TYR A 122 18.32 24.86 -18.98
C TYR A 122 19.18 26.11 -19.15
N THR A 123 18.97 27.15 -18.33
CA THR A 123 19.68 28.42 -18.49
C THR A 123 20.97 28.49 -17.68
N ASN A 124 21.07 27.76 -16.57
CA ASN A 124 22.22 27.83 -15.65
C ASN A 124 23.25 26.69 -15.83
N GLY A 125 23.09 25.83 -16.84
CA GLY A 125 23.96 24.66 -17.08
C GLY A 125 24.72 24.66 -18.41
N ILE A 126 24.65 25.73 -19.22
CA ILE A 126 25.36 25.81 -20.52
C ILE A 126 26.35 26.98 -20.53
N ALA A 127 27.25 26.98 -19.56
CA ALA A 127 28.55 27.61 -19.71
C ALA A 127 29.55 26.62 -19.11
N ASP A 128 30.54 26.23 -19.89
CA ASP A 128 31.66 25.34 -19.53
C ASP A 128 31.36 23.83 -19.48
N VAL A 129 31.15 23.20 -20.64
CA VAL A 129 31.86 21.96 -21.04
C VAL A 129 31.72 21.80 -22.57
N GLU A 130 32.61 22.43 -23.34
CA GLU A 130 33.05 21.85 -24.60
C GLU A 130 34.09 20.77 -24.23
N ASP A 131 33.71 19.50 -24.15
CA ASP A 131 34.38 18.38 -24.83
C ASP A 131 33.77 17.03 -24.38
N ARG A 132 33.49 16.20 -25.39
CA ARG A 132 33.40 14.72 -25.40
C ARG A 132 32.16 13.96 -24.89
N ASP A 133 31.64 13.22 -25.88
CA ASP A 133 31.09 11.87 -25.81
C ASP A 133 29.59 11.69 -25.51
N TYR A 134 28.82 11.93 -26.57
CA TYR A 134 27.63 11.19 -27.02
C TYR A 134 27.38 9.84 -26.29
N ILE A 135 26.25 9.74 -25.59
CA ILE A 135 25.65 8.48 -25.11
C ILE A 135 24.30 8.31 -25.83
N PRO A 136 24.05 7.20 -26.54
CA PRO A 136 22.88 7.05 -27.40
C PRO A 136 21.58 6.84 -26.61
N SER A 137 20.49 7.29 -27.23
CA SER A 137 19.11 7.24 -26.77
C SER A 137 18.68 5.87 -26.24
N LEU A 138 18.21 5.83 -24.99
CA LEU A 138 17.38 4.72 -24.50
C LEU A 138 15.93 4.99 -24.89
N ASP A 139 15.51 4.32 -25.95
CA ASP A 139 14.11 4.22 -26.35
C ASP A 139 13.38 3.35 -25.31
N TYR A 140 12.77 3.98 -24.30
CA TYR A 140 11.94 3.27 -23.32
C TYR A 140 10.49 3.29 -23.81
N ARG A 141 10.19 2.42 -24.77
CA ARG A 141 8.82 2.13 -25.20
C ARG A 141 8.58 0.63 -25.25
N GLN A 142 7.62 0.19 -24.43
CA GLN A 142 6.93 -1.09 -24.46
C GLN A 142 7.74 -2.37 -24.21
N ARG A 143 7.63 -2.89 -22.98
CA ARG A 143 7.21 -4.28 -22.74
C ARG A 143 6.50 -4.40 -21.40
#